data_AF-A0A944TX40-F1
#
_entry.id   AF-A0A944TX40-F1
#
_cell.length_a   1.000
_cell.length_b   1.000
_cell.length_c   1.000
_cell.angle_alpha   90.00
_cell.angle_beta   90.00
_cell.angle_gamma   90.00
#
_symmetry.space_group_name_H-M   'P 1'
#
loop_
_entity.id
_entity.type
_entity.pdbx_description
1 polymer ?
#
loop_
_entity_poly.entity_id
_entity_poly.type
_entity_poly.pdbx_seq_one_letter_code
_entity_poly.pdbx_strand_id
1 'polypeptide(L)' 'MAVGPLQIIIILVIALLVFGGRGKISSIMGDFGKGITSFKKGLKDETDEQSNPVEEALDVTPKKDK' A
#
# COMPACT_ATOMS: atom_id res chain seq x y z
N MET A 1 -27.41 4.13 -18.39
CA MET A 1 -26.17 3.61 -18.99
C MET A 1 -25.02 3.97 -18.06
N ALA A 2 -24.56 3.03 -17.24
CA ALA A 2 -23.44 3.28 -16.33
C ALA A 2 -22.14 3.36 -17.15
N VAL A 3 -21.25 4.26 -16.74
CA VAL A 3 -19.91 4.35 -17.30
C VAL A 3 -19.20 3.04 -16.94
N GLY A 4 -18.93 2.23 -17.95
CA GLY A 4 -18.33 0.91 -17.74
C GLY A 4 -16.87 1.01 -17.30
N PRO A 5 -16.32 -0.08 -16.74
CA PRO A 5 -14.91 -0.12 -16.31
C PRO A 5 -13.93 0.28 -17.43
N LEU A 6 -14.26 -0.07 -18.69
CA LEU A 6 -13.44 0.28 -19.85
C LEU A 6 -13.40 1.79 -20.14
N GLN A 7 -14.51 2.52 -19.97
CA GLN A 7 -14.52 3.96 -20.13
C GLN A 7 -13.68 4.67 -19.05
N ILE A 8 -13.71 4.16 -17.82
CA ILE A 8 -12.89 4.70 -16.71
C ILE A 8 -11.40 4.56 -17.02
N ILE A 9 -10.98 3.42 -17.57
CA ILE A 9 -9.58 3.19 -17.97
C ILE A 9 -9.14 4.19 -19.06
N ILE A 10 -9.98 4.42 -20.08
CA ILE A 10 -9.67 5.38 -21.15
C ILE A 10 -9.50 6.80 -20.58
N ILE A 11 -10.38 7.23 -19.66
CA ILE A 11 -10.29 8.53 -19.00
C ILE A 11 -8.99 8.64 -18.19
N LEU A 12 -8.61 7.59 -17.46
CA LEU A 12 -7.35 7.55 -16.69
C LEU A 12 -6.12 7.72 -17.58
N VAL A 13 -6.08 7.08 -18.74
CA VAL A 13 -4.96 7.20 -19.69
C VAL A 13 -4.83 8.64 -20.21
N ILE A 14 -5.95 9.28 -20.57
CA ILE A 14 -5.96 10.67 -21.01
C ILE A 14 -5.51 11.60 -19.88
N ALA A 15 -6.02 11.39 -18.67
CA ALA A 15 -5.61 12.16 -17.50
C ALA A 15 -4.11 12.01 -17.24
N LEU A 16 -3.55 10.80 -17.31
CA LEU A 16 -2.11 10.59 -17.19
C LEU A 16 -1.32 11.24 -18.33
N LEU A 17 -1.84 11.35 -19.54
CA LEU A 17 -1.14 12.07 -20.63
C LEU A 17 -1.11 13.58 -20.39
N VAL A 18 -2.21 14.15 -19.89
CA VAL A 18 -2.35 15.59 -19.61
C VAL A 18 -1.59 16.00 -18.36
N PHE A 19 -1.65 15.19 -17.31
CA PHE A 19 -1.03 15.47 -16.02
C PHE A 19 0.37 14.84 -15.87
N GLY A 20 0.74 13.88 -16.72
CA GLY A 20 2.00 13.09 -16.69
C GLY A 20 3.31 13.86 -16.88
N GLY A 21 3.28 15.19 -16.86
CA GLY A 21 4.45 16.04 -17.02
C GLY A 21 5.43 15.97 -15.84
N ARG A 22 6.73 15.89 -16.18
CA ARG A 22 7.94 16.26 -15.40
C ARG A 22 7.85 16.16 -13.87
N GLY A 23 7.50 14.99 -13.33
CA GLY A 23 7.80 14.59 -11.95
C GLY A 23 6.91 15.14 -10.84
N LYS A 24 5.97 16.07 -11.10
CA LYS A 24 5.08 16.61 -10.06
C LYS A 24 4.13 15.55 -9.49
N ILE A 25 3.61 14.66 -10.35
CA ILE A 25 2.79 13.53 -9.92
C ILE A 25 3.56 12.61 -8.97
N SER A 26 4.84 12.33 -9.24
CA SER A 26 5.61 11.40 -8.41
C SER A 26 5.78 11.89 -6.97
N SER A 27 5.93 13.21 -6.77
CA SER A 27 6.04 13.78 -5.42
C SER A 27 4.70 13.69 -4.69
N ILE A 28 3.59 14.07 -5.36
CA ILE A 28 2.24 14.02 -4.79
C ILE A 28 1.83 12.58 -4.47
N MET A 29 2.12 11.64 -5.37
CA MET A 29 1.84 10.22 -5.18
C MET A 29 2.69 9.63 -4.05
N GLY A 30 3.92 10.12 -3.87
CA GLY A 30 4.79 9.74 -2.76
C GLY A 30 4.24 10.20 -1.40
N ASP A 31 3.80 11.45 -1.29
CA ASP A 31 3.22 11.98 -0.05
C ASP A 31 1.85 11.34 0.24
N PHE A 32 1.04 11.11 -0.79
CA PHE A 32 -0.22 10.36 -0.68
C PHE A 32 0.00 8.90 -0.24
N GLY A 33 1.00 8.22 -0.81
CA GLY A 33 1.36 6.85 -0.45
C GLY A 33 1.86 6.72 0.98
N LYS A 34 2.64 7.70 1.47
CA LYS A 34 3.03 7.78 2.89
C LYS A 34 1.80 7.96 3.79
N GLY A 35 0.85 8.82 3.42
CA GLY A 35 -0.40 9.01 4.16
C GLY A 35 -1.23 7.72 4.26
N ILE A 36 -1.41 7.01 3.15
CA ILE A 36 -2.11 5.71 3.15
C ILE A 36 -1.35 4.66 3.97
N THR A 37 -0.02 4.63 3.89
CA THR A 37 0.80 3.67 4.64
C THR A 37 0.69 3.90 6.14
N SER A 38 0.79 5.15 6.60
CA SER A 38 0.60 5.51 8.01
C SER A 38 -0.83 5.23 8.48
N PHE A 39 -1.83 5.47 7.63
CA PHE A 39 -3.22 5.14 7.94
C PHE A 39 -3.43 3.63 8.09
N LYS A 40 -2.89 2.84 7.15
CA LYS A 40 -2.92 1.37 7.23
C LYS A 40 -2.17 0.85 8.44
N LYS A 41 -1.03 1.46 8.79
CA LYS A 41 -0.26 1.10 9.97
C LYS A 41 -1.03 1.42 11.25
N GLY A 42 -1.63 2.61 11.38
CA GLY A 42 -2.48 2.94 12.53
C GLY A 42 -3.68 2.01 12.69
N LEU A 43 -4.35 1.66 11.58
CA LEU A 43 -5.43 0.67 11.61
C LEU A 43 -4.96 -0.74 11.97
N LYS A 44 -3.76 -1.14 11.51
CA LYS A 44 -3.16 -2.42 11.92
C LYS A 44 -2.75 -2.38 13.38
N ASP A 45 -2.15 -1.32 13.89
CA ASP A 45 -1.76 -1.22 15.29
C ASP A 45 -3.02 -1.29 16.19
N GLU A 46 -4.15 -0.67 15.81
CA GLU A 46 -5.44 -0.83 16.52
C GLU A 46 -6.04 -2.25 16.42
N THR A 47 -5.78 -2.97 15.33
CA THR A 47 -6.25 -4.36 15.13
C THR A 47 -5.31 -5.39 15.77
N ASP A 48 -4.01 -5.12 15.76
CA ASP A 48 -2.92 -5.95 16.26
C ASP A 48 -2.72 -5.72 17.79
N GLU A 49 -3.14 -4.59 18.38
CA GLU A 49 -3.21 -4.38 19.85
C GLU A 49 -4.26 -5.28 20.55
N GLN A 50 -5.15 -5.95 19.79
CA GLN A 50 -5.97 -7.06 20.31
C GLN A 50 -5.29 -8.43 20.20
N SER A 51 -4.10 -8.53 19.58
CA SER A 51 -3.29 -9.76 19.50
C SER A 51 -1.90 -9.53 20.09
N ASN A 52 -1.76 -9.91 21.36
CA ASN A 52 -0.54 -9.91 22.16
C ASN A 52 0.76 -10.35 21.42
N PRO A 53 1.93 -9.90 21.90
CA PRO A 53 3.24 -10.18 21.32
C PRO A 53 3.60 -11.66 21.52
N VAL A 54 3.43 -12.48 20.48
CA VAL A 54 3.85 -13.89 20.47
C VAL A 54 4.60 -14.20 19.17
N GLU A 55 5.61 -13.40 18.84
CA GLU A 55 6.52 -13.74 17.73
C GLU A 55 8.01 -13.63 18.08
N GLU A 56 8.35 -13.58 19.38
CA GLU A 56 9.75 -13.66 19.86
C GLU A 56 10.06 -14.95 20.65
N ALA A 57 9.26 -16.00 20.50
CA ALA A 57 9.58 -17.31 21.08
C ALA A 57 8.98 -18.47 20.28
N LEU A 58 9.50 -18.72 19.07
CA LEU A 58 9.47 -20.03 18.39
C LEU A 58 10.51 -20.02 17.24
N ASP A 59 11.78 -19.71 17.55
CA ASP A 59 12.88 -20.23 16.73
C ASP A 59 13.03 -21.72 17.07
N VAL A 60 12.35 -22.56 16.29
CA VAL A 60 12.48 -24.02 16.34
C VAL A 60 13.27 -24.54 15.14
N THR A 61 14.27 -23.79 14.67
CA THR A 61 15.21 -24.34 13.70
C THR A 61 16.24 -25.20 14.45
N PRO A 62 16.17 -26.54 14.45
CA PRO A 62 17.29 -27.33 14.94
C PRO A 62 18.51 -27.02 14.07
N LYS A 63 19.60 -26.57 14.71
CA LYS A 63 20.93 -26.59 14.09
C LYS A 63 21.18 -28.00 13.58
N LYS A 64 21.24 -28.13 12.26
CA LYS A 64 21.60 -29.37 11.58
C LYS A 64 23.11 -29.54 11.67
N ASP A 65 23.58 -30.13 12.77
CA ASP A 65 24.90 -30.73 12.86
C ASP A 65 24.84 -32.14 12.25
N LYS A 66 25.27 -32.27 10.98
CA LYS A 66 25.97 -33.45 10.45
C LYS A 66 26.62 -33.16 9.10
#